data_AF-A0A7X4JWR3-F1
#
_entry.id   AF-A0A7X4JWR3-F1
#
_cell.length_a   1.000
_cell.length_b   1.000
_cell.length_c   1.000
_cell.angle_alpha   90.00
_cell.angle_beta   90.00
_cell.angle_gamma   90.00
#
_symmetry.space_group_name_H-M   'P 1'
#
loop_
_entity.id
_entity.type
_entity.pdbx_description
1 polymer ?
#
loop_
_entity_poly.entity_id
_entity_poly.type
_entity_poly.pdbx_seq_one_letter_code
_entity_poly.pdbx_strand_id
1 'polypeptide(L)'
;VRVSSIFPPGCRILPRGEGIERLKPGQVTFVVMSEAATKEPHRLIAATVGVAIPRDPSLYGYLSEHHSFGEDEETAGDYAEDLAAEMLATTLGLKFDPEKSWDENKEVWRLSNQIVRTQHVTQTAVGDRDGLWTTVVAAAVMVG
;
A
#
# COMPACT_ATOMS: atom_id res chain seq x y z
N VAL A 1 10.44 -1.58 -12.63
CA VAL A 1 9.56 -2.64 -13.20
C VAL A 1 8.45 -2.87 -12.21
N ARG A 2 7.19 -2.65 -12.61
CA ARG A 2 6.04 -2.93 -11.76
C ARG A 2 5.91 -4.45 -11.60
N VAL A 3 5.77 -4.93 -10.37
CA VAL A 3 5.65 -6.37 -10.04
C VAL A 3 4.39 -6.65 -9.25
N SER A 4 4.06 -7.93 -9.11
CA SER A 4 2.94 -8.41 -8.29
C SER A 4 3.09 -8.00 -6.82
N SER A 5 1.95 -7.82 -6.16
CA SER A 5 1.81 -7.22 -4.82
C SER A 5 2.20 -8.15 -3.66
N ILE A 6 3.44 -8.65 -3.66
CA ILE A 6 4.00 -9.55 -2.64
C ILE A 6 5.12 -8.86 -1.85
N PHE A 7 5.07 -8.97 -0.52
CA PHE A 7 6.19 -8.66 0.37
C PHE A 7 7.00 -9.95 0.63
N PRO A 8 8.24 -10.08 0.13
CA PRO A 8 8.95 -11.36 0.19
C PRO A 8 9.29 -11.81 1.63
N PRO A 9 9.35 -13.13 1.90
CA PRO A 9 9.79 -13.66 3.18
C PRO A 9 11.17 -13.14 3.59
N GLY A 10 11.36 -12.85 4.87
CA GLY A 10 12.63 -12.33 5.41
C GLY A 10 13.00 -10.90 4.99
N CYS A 11 12.21 -10.22 4.17
CA CYS A 11 12.43 -8.80 3.88
C CYS A 11 12.16 -7.92 5.10
N ARG A 12 12.80 -6.74 5.10
CA ARG A 12 12.62 -5.72 6.13
C ARG A 12 12.29 -4.38 5.48
N ILE A 13 11.44 -3.60 6.15
CA ILE A 13 11.16 -2.23 5.74
C ILE A 13 12.31 -1.35 6.20
N LEU A 14 12.93 -0.65 5.25
CA LEU A 14 14.03 0.29 5.50
C LEU A 14 13.52 1.72 5.58
N PRO A 15 14.16 2.60 6.35
CA PRO A 15 13.99 4.03 6.21
C PRO A 15 14.32 4.48 4.78
N ARG A 16 13.59 5.48 4.28
CA ARG A 16 13.75 6.00 2.90
C ARG A 16 15.20 6.37 2.57
N GLY A 17 15.92 7.00 3.50
CA GLY A 17 17.32 7.40 3.30
C GLY A 17 18.24 6.20 2.98
N GLU A 18 18.21 5.17 3.83
CA GLU A 18 18.96 3.91 3.60
C GLU A 18 18.57 3.22 2.28
N GLY A 19 17.28 3.28 1.93
CA GLY A 19 16.79 2.71 0.66
C GLY A 19 17.37 3.42 -0.56
N ILE A 20 17.45 4.76 -0.53
CA ILE A 20 17.99 5.57 -1.63
C ILE A 20 19.48 5.30 -1.83
N GLU A 21 20.26 5.14 -0.76
CA GLU A 21 21.69 4.84 -0.84
C GLU A 21 22.01 3.51 -1.54
N ARG A 22 21.05 2.57 -1.55
CA ARG A 22 21.18 1.28 -2.24
C ARG A 22 20.86 1.35 -3.74
N LEU A 23 20.26 2.44 -4.21
CA LEU A 23 19.87 2.62 -5.60
C LEU A 23 20.98 3.30 -6.41
N LYS A 24 21.11 2.88 -7.67
CA LYS A 24 22.03 3.50 -8.64
C LYS A 24 21.26 4.16 -9.78
N PRO A 25 21.70 5.32 -10.29
CA PRO A 25 21.10 5.92 -11.48
C PRO A 25 21.06 4.93 -12.65
N GLY A 26 19.90 4.82 -13.32
CA GLY A 26 19.68 3.88 -14.42
C GLY A 26 19.45 2.42 -14.00
N GLN A 27 19.46 2.10 -12.70
CA GLN A 27 19.18 0.76 -12.22
C GLN A 27 17.73 0.34 -12.51
N VAL A 28 17.57 -0.87 -13.01
CA VAL A 28 16.27 -1.54 -13.07
C VAL A 28 15.98 -2.12 -11.69
N THR A 29 14.94 -1.61 -11.03
CA THR A 29 14.46 -2.14 -9.75
C THR A 29 12.99 -2.54 -9.81
N PHE A 30 12.58 -3.46 -8.93
CA PHE A 30 11.20 -3.90 -8.79
C PHE A 30 10.45 -2.97 -7.84
N VAL A 31 9.23 -2.60 -8.24
CA VAL A 31 8.37 -1.71 -7.47
C VAL A 31 6.93 -2.20 -7.48
N VAL A 32 6.23 -2.00 -6.37
CA VAL A 32 4.77 -1.97 -6.31
C VAL A 32 4.40 -0.50 -6.17
N MET A 33 3.55 0.01 -7.06
CA MET A 33 3.37 1.46 -7.21
C MET A 33 1.95 1.82 -7.60
N SER A 34 1.36 2.74 -6.85
CA SER A 34 0.14 3.43 -7.19
C SER A 34 0.44 4.81 -7.76
N GLU A 35 -0.36 5.24 -8.72
CA GLU A 35 -0.21 6.51 -9.42
C GLU A 35 -1.61 7.05 -9.77
N ALA A 36 -1.81 8.33 -9.50
CA ALA A 36 -2.98 9.06 -9.96
C ALA A 36 -2.54 10.38 -10.59
N ALA A 37 -3.26 10.81 -11.63
CA ALA A 37 -3.00 12.07 -12.29
C ALA A 37 -4.32 12.77 -12.65
N THR A 38 -4.33 14.10 -12.58
CA THR A 38 -5.46 14.91 -13.00
C THR A 38 -4.98 16.23 -13.60
N LYS A 39 -5.81 16.78 -14.48
CA LYS A 39 -5.74 18.17 -14.94
C LYS A 39 -7.03 18.94 -14.61
N GLU A 40 -7.92 18.33 -13.81
CA GLU A 40 -9.15 18.95 -13.37
C GLU A 40 -8.83 19.87 -12.17
N PRO A 41 -9.05 21.18 -12.30
CA PRO A 41 -8.84 22.10 -11.18
C PRO A 41 -9.60 21.66 -9.94
N HIS A 42 -8.96 21.76 -8.78
CA HIS A 42 -9.55 21.44 -7.47
C HIS A 42 -9.88 19.96 -7.21
N ARG A 43 -9.61 19.05 -8.16
CA ARG A 43 -9.80 17.60 -7.96
C ARG A 43 -8.78 17.08 -6.95
N LEU A 44 -9.22 16.61 -5.80
CA LEU A 44 -8.36 15.87 -4.87
C LEU A 44 -8.06 14.49 -5.47
N ILE A 45 -6.78 14.15 -5.58
CA ILE A 45 -6.29 12.84 -6.01
C ILE A 45 -5.42 12.23 -4.92
N ALA A 46 -5.45 10.90 -4.81
CA ALA A 46 -4.60 10.14 -3.91
C ALA A 46 -3.98 8.93 -4.62
N ALA A 47 -2.75 8.60 -4.24
CA ALA A 47 -2.10 7.33 -4.57
C ALA A 47 -1.51 6.75 -3.28
N THR A 48 -1.76 5.48 -3.05
CA THR A 48 -1.38 4.78 -1.82
C THR A 48 -0.83 3.40 -2.14
N VAL A 49 0.18 2.99 -1.38
CA VAL A 49 0.61 1.59 -1.29
C VAL A 49 0.48 1.12 0.16
N GLY A 50 -0.31 0.07 0.39
CA GLY A 50 -0.44 -0.60 1.68
C GLY A 50 0.45 -1.85 1.76
N VAL A 51 0.81 -2.28 2.96
CA VAL A 51 1.51 -3.55 3.21
C VAL A 51 0.94 -4.24 4.45
N ALA A 52 0.82 -5.56 4.38
CA ALA A 52 0.53 -6.44 5.51
C ALA A 52 1.60 -7.53 5.61
N ILE A 53 2.18 -7.69 6.80
CA ILE A 53 3.29 -8.60 7.07
C ILE A 53 2.82 -9.66 8.09
N PRO A 54 2.95 -10.96 7.77
CA PRO A 54 2.58 -12.03 8.68
C PRO A 54 3.52 -12.10 9.89
N ARG A 55 3.08 -12.79 10.95
CA ARG A 55 3.91 -13.09 12.12
C ARG A 55 5.08 -13.98 11.79
N ASP A 56 4.83 -15.00 10.97
CA ASP A 56 5.85 -15.95 10.56
C ASP A 56 6.69 -15.31 9.43
N PRO A 57 7.97 -15.00 9.67
CA PRO A 57 8.83 -14.35 8.68
C PRO A 57 9.20 -15.27 7.50
N SER A 58 8.88 -16.58 7.59
CA SER A 58 9.04 -17.53 6.48
C SER A 58 7.91 -17.44 5.46
N LEU A 59 6.78 -16.83 5.83
CA LEU A 59 5.66 -16.56 4.95
C LEU A 59 5.84 -15.21 4.24
N TYR A 60 5.23 -15.09 3.06
CA TYR A 60 5.19 -13.83 2.35
C TYR A 60 4.08 -12.94 2.91
N GLY A 61 4.31 -11.63 2.88
CA GLY A 61 3.26 -10.64 3.11
C GLY A 61 2.63 -10.16 1.80
N TYR A 62 1.69 -9.24 1.92
CA TYR A 62 1.02 -8.63 0.79
C TYR A 62 1.30 -7.14 0.72
N LEU A 63 1.41 -6.64 -0.49
CA LEU A 63 1.30 -5.23 -0.81
C LEU A 63 -0.05 -5.00 -1.48
N SER A 64 -0.53 -3.76 -1.46
CA SER A 64 -1.74 -3.34 -2.17
C SER A 64 -1.51 -1.97 -2.80
N GLU A 65 -2.18 -1.72 -3.92
CA GLU A 65 -2.16 -0.43 -4.59
C GLU A 65 -3.56 0.16 -4.60
N HIS A 66 -3.69 1.41 -4.18
CA HIS A 66 -4.94 2.14 -4.24
C HIS A 66 -4.73 3.52 -4.84
N HIS A 67 -5.55 3.91 -5.80
CA HIS A 67 -5.60 5.27 -6.31
C HIS A 67 -7.05 5.74 -6.31
N SER A 68 -7.27 6.98 -5.91
CA SER A 68 -8.62 7.47 -5.70
C SER A 68 -8.73 8.96 -5.95
N PHE A 69 -9.98 9.41 -5.96
CA PHE A 69 -10.36 10.78 -6.20
C PHE A 69 -11.37 11.23 -5.15
N GLY A 70 -11.10 12.34 -4.49
CA GLY A 70 -11.97 12.85 -3.42
C GLY A 70 -11.77 12.20 -2.05
N GLU A 71 -10.82 11.27 -1.91
CA GLU A 71 -10.38 10.72 -0.63
C GLU A 71 -9.19 11.52 -0.09
N ASP A 72 -9.17 11.75 1.22
CA ASP A 72 -8.02 12.31 1.91
C ASP A 72 -6.94 11.26 2.18
N GLU A 73 -5.83 11.70 2.77
CA GLU A 73 -4.65 10.85 3.02
C GLU A 73 -4.96 9.67 3.93
N GLU A 74 -5.77 9.90 4.97
CA GLU A 74 -6.16 8.90 5.96
C GLU A 74 -7.10 7.86 5.35
N THR A 75 -8.16 8.30 4.66
CA THR A 75 -9.15 7.39 4.04
C THR A 75 -8.49 6.50 2.99
N ALA A 76 -7.68 7.09 2.10
CA ALA A 76 -6.97 6.32 1.07
C ALA A 76 -5.89 5.41 1.66
N GLY A 77 -5.25 5.85 2.75
CA GLY A 77 -4.27 5.12 3.55
C GLY A 77 -4.84 3.84 4.15
N ASP A 78 -5.89 4.01 4.96
CA ASP A 78 -6.59 2.92 5.64
C ASP A 78 -7.10 1.89 4.64
N TYR A 79 -7.78 2.34 3.58
CA TYR A 79 -8.28 1.44 2.54
C TYR A 79 -7.19 0.53 1.96
N ALA A 80 -6.01 1.08 1.66
CA ALA A 80 -4.91 0.30 1.12
C ALA A 80 -4.33 -0.68 2.16
N GLU A 81 -4.11 -0.26 3.41
CA GLU A 81 -3.65 -1.17 4.47
C GLU A 81 -4.59 -2.36 4.64
N ASP A 82 -5.88 -2.06 4.60
CA ASP A 82 -6.93 -3.02 4.87
C ASP A 82 -7.13 -4.00 3.73
N LEU A 83 -7.00 -3.52 2.48
CA LEU A 83 -6.90 -4.37 1.31
C LEU A 83 -5.69 -5.32 1.41
N ALA A 84 -4.52 -4.83 1.83
CA ALA A 84 -3.35 -5.70 2.00
C ALA A 84 -3.57 -6.75 3.10
N ALA A 85 -4.20 -6.35 4.21
CA ALA A 85 -4.52 -7.24 5.33
C ALA A 85 -5.53 -8.31 4.94
N GLU A 86 -6.57 -7.95 4.20
CA GLU A 86 -7.60 -8.87 3.69
C GLU A 86 -7.00 -9.92 2.75
N MET A 87 -6.15 -9.47 1.82
CA MET A 87 -5.46 -10.35 0.88
C MET A 87 -4.57 -11.36 1.63
N LEU A 88 -3.81 -10.90 2.63
CA LEU A 88 -3.00 -11.77 3.47
C LEU A 88 -3.87 -12.73 4.29
N ALA A 89 -4.92 -12.23 4.93
CA ALA A 89 -5.82 -13.04 5.76
C ALA A 89 -6.45 -14.19 4.97
N THR A 90 -6.89 -13.93 3.73
CA THR A 90 -7.44 -14.94 2.83
C THR A 90 -6.45 -16.06 2.55
N THR A 91 -5.16 -15.73 2.33
CA THR A 91 -4.12 -16.75 2.11
C THR A 91 -3.77 -17.57 3.34
N LEU A 92 -3.94 -16.98 4.54
CA LEU A 92 -3.73 -17.66 5.81
C LEU A 92 -4.95 -18.51 6.24
N GLY A 93 -6.02 -18.53 5.42
CA GLY A 93 -7.24 -19.26 5.71
C GLY A 93 -8.10 -18.63 6.81
N LEU A 94 -7.87 -17.35 7.13
CA LEU A 94 -8.75 -16.59 8.00
C LEU A 94 -10.05 -16.32 7.23
N LYS A 95 -11.17 -16.81 7.76
CA LYS A 95 -12.46 -16.73 7.07
C LYS A 95 -12.96 -15.29 7.07
N PHE A 96 -13.17 -14.75 5.88
CA PHE A 96 -14.00 -13.56 5.67
C PHE A 96 -15.47 -13.96 5.89
N ASP A 97 -16.14 -13.28 6.82
CA ASP A 97 -17.58 -13.42 7.02
C ASP A 97 -18.29 -12.27 6.30
N PRO A 98 -18.96 -12.53 5.16
CA PRO A 98 -19.64 -11.48 4.38
C PRO A 98 -20.84 -10.86 5.11
N GLU A 99 -21.34 -11.50 6.17
CA GLU A 99 -22.41 -10.95 7.02
C GLU A 99 -21.88 -9.95 8.05
N LYS A 100 -20.56 -9.94 8.29
CA LYS A 100 -19.92 -9.01 9.22
C LYS A 100 -19.55 -7.72 8.52
N SER A 101 -19.66 -6.64 9.28
CA SER A 101 -19.11 -5.35 8.88
C SER A 101 -17.59 -5.45 8.70
N TRP A 102 -17.08 -4.53 7.90
CA TRP A 102 -15.65 -4.44 7.62
C TRP A 102 -14.81 -4.27 8.90
N ASP A 103 -15.29 -3.47 9.87
CA ASP A 103 -14.66 -3.29 11.18
C ASP A 103 -14.60 -4.58 12.00
N GLU A 104 -15.67 -5.37 12.00
CA GLU A 104 -15.74 -6.64 12.73
C GLU A 104 -14.78 -7.68 12.13
N ASN A 105 -14.64 -7.72 10.81
CA ASN A 105 -13.67 -8.58 10.14
C ASN A 105 -12.22 -8.13 10.45
N LYS A 106 -11.96 -6.82 10.47
CA LYS A 106 -10.66 -6.25 10.86
C LYS A 106 -10.29 -6.63 12.30
N GLU A 107 -11.26 -6.61 13.21
CA GLU A 107 -11.06 -7.00 14.61
C GLU A 107 -10.71 -8.50 14.72
N VAL A 108 -11.39 -9.38 13.97
CA VAL A 108 -11.06 -10.81 13.92
C VAL A 108 -9.63 -11.05 13.44
N TRP A 109 -9.17 -10.33 12.40
CA TRP A 109 -7.80 -10.47 11.92
C TRP A 109 -6.77 -9.96 12.93
N ARG A 110 -7.02 -8.83 13.58
CA ARG A 110 -6.19 -8.31 14.67
C ARG A 110 -6.12 -9.29 15.84
N LEU A 111 -7.25 -9.90 16.22
CA LEU A 111 -7.34 -10.90 17.28
C LEU A 111 -6.69 -12.25 16.91
N SER A 112 -6.66 -12.60 15.62
CA SER A 112 -6.02 -13.84 15.15
C SER A 112 -4.52 -13.88 15.45
N ASN A 113 -3.92 -12.71 15.71
CA ASN A 113 -2.49 -12.54 15.99
C ASN A 113 -1.58 -13.00 14.82
N GLN A 114 -2.13 -13.38 13.66
CA GLN A 114 -1.36 -13.92 12.54
C GLN A 114 -0.74 -12.82 11.67
N ILE A 115 -1.35 -11.63 11.64
CA ILE A 115 -0.79 -10.43 11.02
C ILE A 115 -0.08 -9.64 12.11
N VAL A 116 1.20 -9.33 11.90
CA VAL A 116 2.01 -8.62 12.92
C VAL A 116 2.09 -7.13 12.66
N ARG A 117 2.07 -6.73 11.39
CA ARG A 117 2.26 -5.34 11.02
C ARG A 117 1.53 -5.01 9.75
N THR A 118 0.76 -3.93 9.80
CA THR A 118 0.27 -3.22 8.63
C THR A 118 0.88 -1.82 8.62
N GLN A 119 1.03 -1.23 7.43
CA GLN A 119 1.34 0.19 7.26
C GLN A 119 1.00 0.60 5.82
N HIS A 120 0.89 1.90 5.56
CA HIS A 120 0.81 2.44 4.21
C HIS A 120 1.79 3.58 3.97
N VAL A 121 1.89 3.99 2.70
CA VAL A 121 2.42 5.28 2.29
C VAL A 121 1.44 5.90 1.29
N THR A 122 0.96 7.10 1.58
CA THR A 122 -0.01 7.82 0.77
C THR A 122 0.59 9.14 0.29
N GLN A 123 0.26 9.54 -0.94
CA GLN A 123 0.47 10.89 -1.43
C GLN A 123 -0.84 11.42 -1.99
N THR A 124 -1.26 12.59 -1.50
CA THR A 124 -2.41 13.33 -2.03
C THR A 124 -1.98 14.63 -2.69
N ALA A 125 -2.81 15.14 -3.59
CA ALA A 125 -2.68 16.49 -4.14
C ALA A 125 -4.02 17.00 -4.63
N VAL A 126 -4.19 18.32 -4.61
CA VAL A 126 -5.31 19.00 -5.25
C VAL A 126 -4.88 19.40 -6.66
N GLY A 127 -5.71 19.12 -7.65
CA GLY A 127 -5.50 19.51 -9.05
C GLY A 127 -5.26 21.02 -9.17
N ASP A 128 -4.24 21.36 -9.95
CA ASP A 128 -3.81 22.75 -10.12
C ASP A 128 -4.93 23.63 -10.66
N ARG A 129 -5.05 24.84 -10.11
CA ARG A 129 -6.13 25.78 -10.43
C ARG A 129 -6.15 26.22 -11.90
N ASP A 130 -4.98 26.25 -12.53
CA ASP A 130 -4.80 26.69 -13.91
C ASP A 130 -4.85 25.50 -14.89
N GLY A 131 -5.19 24.30 -14.39
CA GLY A 131 -5.33 23.08 -15.20
C GLY A 131 -4.01 22.44 -15.58
N LEU A 132 -2.92 22.76 -14.86
CA LEU A 132 -1.66 22.03 -15.01
C LEU A 132 -1.82 20.58 -14.53
N TRP A 133 -1.11 19.66 -15.18
CA TRP A 133 -1.13 18.26 -14.79
C TRP A 133 -0.52 18.09 -13.40
N THR A 134 -1.33 17.60 -12.46
CA THR A 134 -0.92 17.19 -11.12
C THR A 134 -0.86 15.68 -11.09
N THR A 135 0.26 15.11 -10.64
CA THR A 135 0.45 13.66 -10.49
C THR A 135 0.91 13.35 -9.08
N VAL A 136 0.34 12.30 -8.48
CA VAL A 136 0.76 11.74 -7.20
C VAL A 136 1.20 10.29 -7.40
N VAL A 137 2.22 9.88 -6.65
CA VAL A 137 2.81 8.55 -6.72
C VAL A 137 3.11 8.06 -5.32
N ALA A 138 2.76 6.81 -5.04
CA ALA A 138 3.17 6.06 -3.86
C ALA A 138 3.81 4.74 -4.30
N ALA A 139 4.92 4.35 -3.67
CA ALA A 139 5.66 3.16 -4.09
C ALA A 139 6.32 2.41 -2.93
N ALA A 140 6.27 1.08 -2.99
CA ALA A 140 7.17 0.18 -2.29
C ALA A 140 8.28 -0.26 -3.26
N VAL A 141 9.53 0.08 -2.95
CA VAL A 141 10.69 -0.18 -3.81
C VAL A 141 11.52 -1.29 -3.20
N MET A 142 11.73 -2.37 -3.95
CA MET A 142 12.59 -3.46 -3.51
C MET A 142 14.05 -3.06 -3.71
N VAL A 143 14.84 -3.13 -2.65
CA VAL A 143 16.27 -2.82 -2.69
C VAL A 143 17.07 -3.97 -2.07
N GLY A 144 18.06 -4.46 -2.81
CA GLY A 144 18.90 -5.62 -2.46
C GLY A 144 20.36 -5.29 -2.69
#